data_AF-A0A3C8CCP6-F1
#
_entry.id   AF-A0A3C8CCP6-F1
#
_cell.length_a   1.000
_cell.length_b   1.000
_cell.length_c   1.000
_cell.angle_alpha   90.00
_cell.angle_beta   90.00
_cell.angle_gamma   90.00
#
_symmetry.space_group_name_H-M   'P 1'
#
loop_
_entity.id
_entity.type
_entity.pdbx_description
1 polymer ?
#
loop_
_entity_poly.entity_id
_entity_poly.type
_entity_poly.pdbx_seq_one_letter_code
_entity_poly.pdbx_strand_id
1 'polypeptide(L)'
;LDGKISIPTDEAYDMVETLEKQEGILVGHSSAAALVGALKLASQIERGVIVTVFPDSCERCYVNFGKFKQYYETHSQKLPKSD
;
A
#
# COMPACT_ATOMS: atom_id res chain seq x y z
N LEU A 1 -3.60 -12.07 19.06
CA LEU A 1 -4.19 -11.23 18.00
C LEU A 1 -5.66 -11.57 17.92
N ASP A 2 -6.53 -10.58 17.95
CA ASP A 2 -7.99 -10.76 17.88
C ASP A 2 -8.49 -10.98 16.44
N GLY A 3 -7.65 -10.71 15.44
CA GLY A 3 -7.96 -10.96 14.04
C GLY A 3 -6.73 -10.78 13.13
N LYS A 4 -6.91 -11.17 11.86
CA LYS A 4 -5.95 -10.96 10.77
C LYS A 4 -6.70 -10.62 9.49
N ILE A 5 -6.34 -9.50 8.86
CA ILE A 5 -6.86 -9.11 7.54
C ILE A 5 -5.71 -9.27 6.54
N SER A 6 -5.85 -10.19 5.59
CA SER A 6 -4.87 -10.39 4.52
C SER A 6 -5.17 -9.44 3.36
N ILE A 7 -4.17 -8.66 2.95
CA ILE A 7 -4.28 -7.73 1.81
C ILE A 7 -3.47 -8.30 0.64
N PRO A 8 -4.08 -8.46 -0.54
CA PRO A 8 -3.37 -8.81 -1.76
C PRO A 8 -2.33 -7.73 -2.12
N THR A 9 -1.20 -8.17 -2.65
CA THR A 9 -0.11 -7.29 -3.07
C THR A 9 -0.56 -6.22 -4.06
N ASP A 10 -1.41 -6.59 -5.03
CA ASP A 10 -1.89 -5.66 -6.06
C ASP A 10 -2.76 -4.54 -5.47
N GLU A 11 -3.63 -4.84 -4.51
CA GLU A 11 -4.42 -3.83 -3.80
C GLU A 11 -3.53 -2.85 -3.01
N ALA A 12 -2.46 -3.36 -2.39
CA ALA A 12 -1.51 -2.52 -1.68
C ALA A 12 -0.78 -1.58 -2.64
N TYR A 13 -0.39 -2.06 -3.82
CA TYR A 13 0.27 -1.23 -4.83
C TYR A 13 -0.66 -0.16 -5.43
N ASP A 14 -1.90 -0.51 -5.76
CA ASP A 14 -2.88 0.49 -6.24
C ASP A 14 -3.15 1.57 -5.15
N MET A 15 -3.10 1.18 -3.86
CA MET A 15 -3.24 2.13 -2.74
C MET A 15 -2.01 3.04 -2.55
N VAL A 16 -0.79 2.58 -2.83
CA VAL A 16 0.41 3.46 -2.81
C VAL A 16 0.21 4.64 -3.76
N GLU A 17 -0.22 4.37 -5.00
CA GLU A 17 -0.49 5.41 -6.01
C GLU A 17 -1.60 6.37 -5.57
N THR A 18 -2.62 5.85 -4.88
CA THR A 18 -3.71 6.67 -4.33
C THR A 18 -3.21 7.60 -3.21
N LEU A 19 -2.42 7.07 -2.27
CA LEU A 19 -1.83 7.84 -1.17
C LEU A 19 -0.92 8.97 -1.67
N GLU A 20 -0.11 8.70 -2.68
CA GLU A 20 0.73 9.72 -3.32
C GLU A 20 -0.14 10.81 -3.96
N LYS A 21 -1.09 10.42 -4.81
CA LYS A 21 -1.85 11.38 -5.66
C LYS A 21 -2.89 12.18 -4.91
N GLN A 22 -3.56 11.57 -3.92
CA GLN A 22 -4.70 12.19 -3.24
C GLN A 22 -4.31 12.80 -1.90
N GLU A 23 -3.42 12.14 -1.14
CA GLU A 23 -3.05 12.56 0.21
C GLU A 23 -1.66 13.21 0.27
N GLY A 24 -0.85 13.11 -0.79
CA GLY A 24 0.53 13.60 -0.79
C GLY A 24 1.45 12.81 0.16
N ILE A 25 1.06 11.58 0.50
CA ILE A 25 1.79 10.73 1.46
C ILE A 25 2.63 9.71 0.69
N LEU A 26 3.95 9.81 0.83
CA LEU A 26 4.92 8.96 0.14
C LEU A 26 5.37 7.80 1.05
N VAL A 27 4.82 6.60 0.83
CA VAL A 27 5.07 5.42 1.68
C VAL A 27 5.21 4.11 0.87
N GLY A 28 5.78 3.08 1.49
CA GLY A 28 5.91 1.76 0.87
C GLY A 28 4.60 0.95 0.86
N HIS A 29 4.63 -0.19 0.15
CA HIS A 29 3.46 -1.08 -0.01
C HIS A 29 2.96 -1.66 1.32
N SER A 30 3.82 -1.82 2.33
CA SER A 30 3.41 -2.30 3.67
C SER A 30 2.51 -1.29 4.39
N SER A 31 2.85 0.01 4.33
CA SER A 31 2.00 1.10 4.83
C SER A 31 0.65 1.16 4.09
N ALA A 32 0.69 1.04 2.76
CA ALA A 32 -0.51 1.03 1.95
C ALA A 32 -1.41 -0.18 2.26
N ALA A 33 -0.84 -1.38 2.44
CA ALA A 33 -1.59 -2.56 2.88
C ALA A 33 -2.23 -2.35 4.26
N ALA A 34 -1.53 -1.69 5.19
CA ALA A 34 -2.06 -1.36 6.51
C ALA A 34 -3.26 -0.39 6.41
N LEU A 35 -3.24 0.57 5.49
CA LEU A 35 -4.39 1.45 5.21
C LEU A 35 -5.56 0.68 4.58
N VAL A 36 -5.32 -0.16 3.57
CA VAL A 36 -6.38 -0.99 2.96
C VAL A 36 -7.03 -1.88 4.03
N GLY A 37 -6.23 -2.49 4.90
CA GLY A 37 -6.73 -3.26 6.04
C GLY A 37 -7.58 -2.42 7.00
N ALA A 38 -7.13 -1.21 7.32
CA ALA A 38 -7.89 -0.27 8.16
C ALA A 38 -9.23 0.12 7.51
N LEU A 39 -9.26 0.39 6.20
CA LEU A 39 -10.50 0.72 5.47
C LEU A 39 -11.46 -0.48 5.40
N LYS A 40 -10.94 -1.70 5.23
CA LYS A 40 -11.75 -2.94 5.29
C LYS A 40 -12.33 -3.18 6.68
N LEU A 41 -11.60 -2.83 7.75
CA LEU A 41 -12.14 -2.88 9.11
C LEU A 41 -13.18 -1.78 9.34
N ALA A 42 -12.94 -0.58 8.82
CA ALA A 42 -13.84 0.56 8.93
C ALA A 42 -15.22 0.25 8.32
N SER A 43 -15.28 -0.49 7.22
CA SER A 43 -16.54 -0.89 6.58
C SER A 43 -17.33 -1.95 7.37
N GLN A 44 -16.73 -2.57 8.39
CA GLN A 44 -17.35 -3.60 9.22
C GLN A 44 -17.88 -3.07 10.55
N ILE A 45 -17.57 -1.82 10.92
CA ILE A 45 -17.97 -1.22 12.19
C ILE A 45 -18.88 -0.01 11.95
N GLU A 46 -19.87 0.19 12.81
CA GLU A 46 -20.77 1.36 12.70
C GLU A 46 -20.10 2.66 13.16
N ARG A 47 -19.25 2.59 14.20
CA ARG A 47 -18.54 3.74 14.77
C ARG A 47 -17.28 3.30 15.50
N GLY A 48 -16.21 4.09 15.36
CA GLY A 48 -14.96 3.90 16.09
C GLY A 48 -13.84 4.79 15.54
N VAL A 49 -12.67 4.75 16.18
CA VAL A 49 -11.43 5.34 15.66
C VAL A 49 -10.46 4.21 15.37
N ILE A 50 -10.00 4.13 14.12
CA ILE A 50 -9.01 3.15 13.69
C ILE A 50 -7.66 3.87 13.57
N VAL A 51 -6.66 3.32 14.26
CA VAL A 51 -5.28 3.80 14.18
C VAL A 51 -4.46 2.72 13.48
N THR A 52 -3.67 3.13 12.51
CA THR A 52 -2.72 2.25 11.80
C THR A 52 -1.34 2.91 11.78
N VAL A 53 -0.32 2.13 11.43
CA VAL A 53 1.08 2.58 11.41
C VAL A 53 1.61 2.49 10.00
N PHE A 54 2.25 3.57 9.55
CA PHE A 54 3.08 3.58 8.34
C PHE A 54 4.54 3.45 8.79
N PRO A 55 5.13 2.23 8.70
CA PRO A 55 6.43 1.95 9.31
C PRO A 55 7.62 2.61 8.59
N ASP A 56 7.44 3.08 7.36
CA ASP A 56 8.49 3.65 6.53
C ASP A 56 7.97 4.77 5.62
N SER A 57 8.84 5.77 5.38
CA SER A 57 8.69 6.76 4.32
C SER A 57 9.34 6.25 3.04
N CYS A 58 8.72 6.49 1.88
CA CYS A 58 9.22 6.00 0.60
C CYS A 58 9.46 7.14 -0.41
N GLU A 59 10.23 8.14 -0.01
CA GLU A 59 10.59 9.27 -0.89
C GLU A 59 11.45 8.86 -2.08
N ARG A 60 12.13 7.70 -2.01
CA ARG A 60 13.10 7.24 -3.02
C ARG A 60 12.83 5.85 -3.60
N CYS A 61 11.81 5.10 -3.15
CA CYS A 61 11.65 3.72 -3.62
C CYS A 61 10.86 3.62 -4.94
N TYR A 62 11.21 2.59 -5.72
CA TYR A 62 10.67 2.28 -7.05
C TYR A 62 9.14 2.17 -7.15
N VAL A 63 8.48 1.92 -6.02
CA VAL A 63 7.05 1.69 -5.92
C VAL A 63 6.24 2.97 -6.17
N ASN A 64 6.84 4.13 -5.90
CA ASN A 64 6.12 5.37 -5.65
C ASN A 64 5.98 6.29 -6.88
N PHE A 65 5.99 5.73 -8.10
CA PHE A 65 5.93 6.54 -9.34
C PHE A 65 4.95 5.99 -10.39
N GLY A 66 4.04 5.08 -10.03
CA GLY A 66 3.21 4.34 -11.01
C GLY A 66 4.02 3.46 -11.99
N LYS A 67 5.36 3.50 -11.90
CA LYS A 67 6.30 2.74 -12.71
C LYS A 67 6.26 1.26 -12.39
N PHE A 68 5.77 0.84 -11.22
CA PHE A 68 5.69 -0.57 -10.86
C PHE A 68 4.72 -1.34 -11.76
N LYS A 69 3.50 -0.83 -12.00
CA LYS A 69 2.51 -1.48 -12.87
C LYS A 69 3.02 -1.58 -14.30
N GLN A 70 3.54 -0.46 -14.82
CA GLN A 70 4.19 -0.41 -16.14
C GLN A 70 5.39 -1.36 -16.23
N TYR A 71 6.20 -1.48 -15.17
CA TYR A 71 7.33 -2.39 -15.10
C TYR A 71 6.88 -3.86 -15.07
N TYR A 72 5.86 -4.20 -14.28
CA TYR A 72 5.34 -5.57 -14.19
C TYR A 72 4.70 -6.06 -15.48
N GLU A 73 3.95 -5.18 -16.16
CA GLU A 73 3.37 -5.46 -17.48
C GLU A 73 4.45 -5.66 -18.57
N THR A 74 5.58 -4.97 -18.45
CA THR A 74 6.68 -5.05 -19.43
C THR A 74 7.76 -6.07 -19.08
N HIS A 75 7.87 -6.50 -17.81
CA HIS A 75 8.95 -7.34 -17.29
C HIS A 75 8.44 -8.51 -16.41
N SER A 76 7.45 -9.27 -16.89
CA SER A 76 6.73 -10.36 -16.17
C SER A 76 7.54 -11.43 -15.42
N GLN A 77 8.88 -11.39 -15.41
CA GLN A 77 9.73 -12.41 -14.78
C GLN A 77 10.85 -11.90 -13.85
N LYS A 78 11.02 -10.59 -13.65
CA LYS A 78 12.00 -10.09 -12.67
C LYS A 78 11.41 -8.94 -11.88
N LEU A 79 11.28 -9.13 -10.57
CA LEU A 79 11.08 -8.01 -9.65
C LEU A 79 12.32 -7.08 -9.74
N PRO A 80 12.15 -5.75 -9.69
CA PRO A 80 13.30 -4.87 -9.61
C PRO A 80 14.03 -5.18 -8.29
N LYS A 81 15.36 -5.26 -8.35
CA LYS A 81 16.15 -5.52 -7.14
C LYS A 81 15.88 -4.38 -6.15
N SER A 82 15.64 -4.74 -4.90
CA SER A 82 15.73 -3.78 -3.80
C SER A 82 17.17 -3.28 -3.75
N ASP A 83 17.33 -1.96 -3.72
CA ASP A 83 18.61 -1.31 -3.46
C ASP A 83 19.24 -1.84 -2.15
#